data_AF-A0A5C8NP67-F1
#
_entry.id   AF-A0A5C8NP67-F1
#
_cell.length_a   1.000
_cell.length_b   1.000
_cell.length_c   1.000
_cell.angle_alpha   90.00
_cell.angle_beta   90.00
_cell.angle_gamma   90.00
#
_symmetry.space_group_name_H-M   'P 1'
#
loop_
_entity.id
_entity.type
_entity.pdbx_description
1 polymer ?
#
loop_
_entity_poly.entity_id
_entity_poly.type
_entity_poly.pdbx_seq_one_letter_code
_entity_poly.pdbx_strand_id
1 'polypeptide(L)'
;MRGTRRSGLELCIALAVVSVIATVIVAVAENLPIRDPDGSTGPQYIRLPLMVGGALLLDVVPRIVARVWRGRRLREVAVEVVRERWTPANLRFTLIGLAAWYATYAAIRNLKAYVPWVNPSLHDDDLRRLDRLMFFGHDPARLLHDLLGTDVAAHVLSAVYLLWIVALPISLALALVWVRREELSSWWVTAVCVDWVLGVLCNYALPTVGPIYERPGMFDSLAPTDTSSLQQSMWDQRVQMLADPAHAHVQNIAAFASLHVAVAVTAVVVARRAGFPRIAQWSLRVFLLLTILATVYFGWHYVSDVIGGLLLGIAGAAVAERFVSVSVTAQSDVPFRWRFAEGRRPADSPSDALVD
;
A
#
# COMPACT_ATOMS: atom_id res chain seq x y z
N MET A 1 24.52 -29.09 -5.16
CA MET A 1 23.49 -28.77 -4.13
C MET A 1 22.68 -27.57 -4.64
N ARG A 2 21.41 -27.79 -5.00
CA ARG A 2 20.51 -26.72 -5.47
C ARG A 2 20.12 -25.88 -4.26
N GLY A 3 20.68 -24.67 -4.15
CA GLY A 3 20.29 -23.72 -3.11
C GLY A 3 18.78 -23.56 -3.12
N THR A 4 18.16 -23.80 -1.97
CA THR A 4 16.77 -23.49 -1.70
C THR A 4 16.52 -22.05 -2.12
N ARG A 5 15.70 -21.83 -3.15
CA ARG A 5 15.22 -20.49 -3.51
C ARG A 5 14.46 -19.97 -2.29
N ARG A 6 15.12 -19.12 -1.50
CA ARG A 6 14.46 -18.38 -0.42
C ARG A 6 13.41 -17.51 -1.08
N SER A 7 12.15 -17.80 -0.77
CA SER A 7 11.05 -16.93 -1.17
C SER A 7 11.31 -15.56 -0.55
N GLY A 8 11.40 -14.47 -1.33
CA GLY A 8 11.68 -13.11 -0.82
C GLY A 8 10.61 -12.54 0.14
N LEU A 9 9.69 -13.38 0.62
CA LEU A 9 8.64 -13.09 1.59
C LEU A 9 9.03 -13.44 3.05
N GLU A 10 10.22 -14.01 3.30
CA GLU A 10 10.66 -14.38 4.66
C GLU A 10 10.58 -13.19 5.65
N LEU A 11 11.05 -12.01 5.23
CA LEU A 11 10.95 -10.79 6.03
C LEU A 11 9.49 -10.36 6.21
N CYS A 12 8.67 -10.41 5.16
CA CYS A 12 7.25 -10.10 5.24
C CYS A 12 6.52 -10.98 6.27
N ILE A 13 6.80 -12.28 6.28
CA ILE A 13 6.24 -13.22 7.28
C ILE A 13 6.74 -12.88 8.68
N ALA A 14 8.04 -12.62 8.84
CA ALA A 14 8.60 -12.25 10.13
C ALA A 14 7.96 -10.96 10.69
N LEU A 15 7.80 -9.94 9.85
CA LEU A 15 7.12 -8.69 10.21
C LEU A 15 5.65 -8.92 10.59
N ALA A 16 4.95 -9.79 9.87
CA ALA A 16 3.57 -10.15 10.20
C ALA A 16 3.47 -10.79 11.59
N VAL A 17 4.34 -11.78 11.88
CA VAL A 17 4.38 -12.45 13.18
C VAL A 17 4.72 -11.48 14.31
N VAL A 18 5.76 -10.65 14.12
CA VAL A 18 6.17 -9.65 15.11
C VAL A 18 5.06 -8.64 15.36
N SER A 19 4.39 -8.17 14.31
CA SER A 19 3.28 -7.20 14.43
C SER A 19 2.11 -7.80 15.22
N VAL A 20 1.72 -9.04 14.91
CA VAL A 20 0.63 -9.72 15.64
C VAL A 20 0.99 -9.90 17.12
N ILE A 21 2.22 -10.33 17.42
CA ILE A 21 2.69 -10.48 18.81
C ILE A 21 2.65 -9.12 19.52
N ALA A 22 3.15 -8.06 18.88
CA ALA A 22 3.10 -6.71 19.45
C ALA A 22 1.67 -6.25 19.72
N THR A 23 0.72 -6.49 18.79
CA THR A 23 -0.70 -6.19 19.00
C THR A 23 -1.26 -6.92 20.22
N VAL A 24 -0.96 -8.21 20.39
CA VAL A 24 -1.41 -8.99 21.54
C VAL A 24 -0.82 -8.45 22.84
N ILE A 25 0.48 -8.12 22.85
CA ILE A 25 1.15 -7.56 24.02
C ILE A 25 0.50 -6.24 24.46
N VAL A 26 0.32 -5.29 23.54
CA VAL A 26 -0.28 -3.99 23.85
C VAL A 26 -1.75 -4.14 24.24
N ALA A 27 -2.51 -4.99 23.55
CA ALA A 27 -3.90 -5.27 23.87
C ALA A 27 -4.07 -5.80 25.29
N VAL A 28 -3.23 -6.76 25.71
CA VAL A 28 -3.25 -7.31 27.07
C VAL A 28 -2.79 -6.28 28.10
N ALA A 29 -1.72 -5.55 27.81
CA ALA A 29 -1.15 -4.55 28.74
C ALA A 29 -2.13 -3.40 29.02
N GLU A 30 -2.83 -2.91 27.98
CA GLU A 30 -3.76 -1.79 28.06
C GLU A 30 -5.22 -2.21 28.28
N ASN A 31 -5.49 -3.53 28.41
CA ASN A 31 -6.84 -4.10 28.52
C ASN A 31 -7.79 -3.67 27.37
N LEU A 32 -7.27 -3.71 26.14
CA LEU A 32 -7.97 -3.34 24.92
C LEU A 32 -8.32 -4.59 24.08
N PRO A 33 -9.51 -4.69 23.47
CA PRO A 33 -9.85 -5.83 22.65
C PRO A 33 -9.27 -5.68 21.23
N ILE A 34 -8.76 -6.80 20.69
CA ILE A 34 -8.29 -6.90 19.31
C ILE A 34 -9.48 -6.97 18.36
N ARG A 35 -9.46 -6.12 17.32
CA ARG A 35 -10.59 -5.93 16.42
C ARG A 35 -10.23 -6.18 14.97
N ASP A 36 -11.26 -6.49 14.20
CA ASP A 36 -11.20 -6.43 12.74
C ASP A 36 -11.20 -4.95 12.30
N PRO A 37 -10.12 -4.45 11.68
CA PRO A 37 -10.03 -3.05 11.24
C PRO A 37 -11.11 -2.68 10.22
N ASP A 38 -11.60 -3.65 9.46
CA ASP A 38 -12.54 -3.43 8.38
C ASP A 38 -13.98 -3.83 8.76
N GLY A 39 -14.23 -4.17 10.03
CA GLY A 39 -15.52 -4.69 10.50
C GLY A 39 -16.72 -3.74 10.28
N SER A 40 -16.48 -2.44 10.12
CA SER A 40 -17.51 -1.45 9.75
C SER A 40 -18.04 -1.62 8.31
N THR A 41 -17.31 -2.34 7.47
CA THR A 41 -17.65 -2.57 6.05
C THR A 41 -18.12 -4.01 5.77
N GLY A 42 -18.39 -4.78 6.83
CA GLY A 42 -18.94 -6.13 6.78
C GLY A 42 -17.94 -7.23 7.18
N PRO A 43 -18.40 -8.49 7.30
CA PRO A 43 -17.57 -9.56 7.85
C PRO A 43 -16.39 -9.93 6.95
N GLN A 44 -15.18 -9.87 7.51
CA GLN A 44 -13.96 -10.04 6.72
C GLN A 44 -13.72 -11.46 6.22
N TYR A 45 -14.22 -12.48 6.93
CA TYR A 45 -14.19 -13.87 6.48
C TYR A 45 -14.99 -14.10 5.19
N ILE A 46 -15.85 -13.14 4.79
CA ILE A 46 -16.55 -13.13 3.50
C ILE A 46 -15.77 -12.28 2.49
N ARG A 47 -15.35 -11.08 2.89
CA ARG A 47 -14.74 -10.11 1.97
C ARG A 47 -13.37 -10.53 1.46
N LEU A 48 -12.50 -11.09 2.30
CA LEU A 48 -11.18 -11.54 1.86
C LEU A 48 -11.28 -12.63 0.78
N PRO A 49 -12.05 -13.73 0.95
CA PRO A 49 -12.26 -14.69 -0.13
C PRO A 49 -12.85 -14.06 -1.40
N LEU A 50 -13.78 -13.10 -1.29
CA LEU A 50 -14.35 -12.41 -2.45
C LEU A 50 -13.34 -11.53 -3.17
N MET A 51 -12.49 -10.78 -2.45
CA MET A 51 -11.43 -9.96 -3.04
C MET A 51 -10.38 -10.83 -3.73
N VAL A 52 -9.96 -11.92 -3.08
CA VAL A 52 -9.06 -12.91 -3.68
C VAL A 52 -9.70 -13.49 -4.92
N GLY A 53 -10.90 -14.06 -4.80
CA GLY A 53 -11.65 -14.66 -5.90
C GLY A 53 -11.86 -13.70 -7.06
N GLY A 54 -12.24 -12.45 -6.77
CA GLY A 54 -12.39 -11.37 -7.74
C GLY A 54 -11.08 -11.07 -8.47
N ALA A 55 -9.95 -10.98 -7.76
CA ALA A 55 -8.65 -10.81 -8.38
C ALA A 55 -8.24 -12.02 -9.24
N LEU A 56 -8.54 -13.26 -8.80
CA LEU A 56 -8.30 -14.45 -9.63
C LEU A 56 -9.14 -14.41 -10.91
N LEU A 57 -10.42 -14.06 -10.79
CA LEU A 57 -11.36 -13.96 -11.90
C LEU A 57 -10.95 -12.87 -12.88
N LEU A 58 -10.58 -11.68 -12.39
CA LEU A 58 -10.14 -10.57 -13.24
C LEU A 58 -8.85 -10.88 -14.01
N ASP A 59 -8.00 -11.80 -13.53
CA ASP A 59 -6.86 -12.25 -14.32
C ASP A 59 -7.20 -13.40 -15.28
N VAL A 60 -8.02 -14.36 -14.86
CA VAL A 60 -8.31 -15.58 -15.63
C VAL A 60 -9.36 -15.30 -16.73
N VAL A 61 -10.44 -14.59 -16.42
CA VAL A 61 -11.57 -14.36 -17.33
C VAL A 61 -11.16 -13.62 -18.61
N PRO A 62 -10.43 -12.48 -18.58
CA PRO A 62 -10.04 -11.80 -19.83
C PRO A 62 -9.17 -12.68 -20.73
N ARG A 63 -8.33 -13.54 -20.15
CA ARG A 63 -7.47 -14.48 -20.90
C ARG A 63 -8.26 -15.61 -21.53
N ILE A 64 -9.26 -16.14 -20.82
CA ILE A 64 -10.19 -17.13 -21.37
C ILE A 64 -10.97 -16.51 -22.52
N VAL A 65 -11.59 -15.34 -22.30
CA VAL A 65 -12.37 -14.61 -23.32
C VAL A 65 -11.53 -14.38 -24.58
N ALA A 66 -10.31 -13.84 -24.44
CA ALA A 66 -9.43 -13.58 -25.56
C ALA A 66 -9.03 -14.85 -26.34
N ARG A 67 -8.87 -16.00 -25.67
CA ARG A 67 -8.53 -17.29 -26.31
C ARG A 67 -9.77 -17.96 -26.94
N VAL A 68 -10.94 -17.83 -26.32
CA VAL A 68 -12.22 -18.34 -26.85
C VAL A 68 -12.66 -17.55 -28.08
N TRP A 69 -12.48 -16.22 -28.08
CA TRP A 69 -12.71 -15.36 -29.24
C TRP A 69 -11.86 -15.74 -30.45
N ARG A 70 -10.74 -16.44 -30.25
CA ARG A 70 -9.89 -17.00 -31.32
C ARG A 70 -10.34 -18.41 -31.78
N GLY A 71 -11.59 -18.80 -31.48
CA GLY A 71 -12.20 -20.05 -31.93
C GLY A 71 -11.90 -21.29 -31.09
N ARG A 72 -11.30 -21.14 -29.89
CA ARG A 72 -11.00 -22.28 -29.01
C ARG A 72 -12.16 -22.63 -28.08
N ARG A 73 -12.29 -23.91 -27.73
CA ARG A 73 -13.34 -24.42 -26.83
C ARG A 73 -13.16 -23.90 -25.40
N LEU A 74 -14.24 -23.38 -24.82
CA LEU A 74 -14.24 -22.74 -23.49
C LEU A 74 -13.64 -23.62 -22.39
N ARG A 75 -14.07 -24.89 -22.29
CA ARG A 75 -13.63 -25.80 -21.22
C ARG A 75 -12.13 -26.12 -21.28
N GLU A 76 -11.60 -26.33 -22.48
CA GLU A 76 -10.18 -26.64 -22.69
C GLU A 76 -9.31 -25.43 -22.37
N VAL A 77 -9.70 -24.26 -22.87
CA VAL A 77 -9.02 -22.98 -22.58
C VAL A 77 -9.05 -22.65 -21.09
N ALA A 78 -10.18 -22.85 -20.42
CA ALA A 78 -10.31 -22.57 -19.00
C ALA A 78 -9.33 -23.41 -18.17
N VAL A 79 -9.28 -24.73 -18.40
CA VAL A 79 -8.36 -25.63 -17.70
C VAL A 79 -6.91 -25.30 -18.02
N GLU A 80 -6.59 -25.00 -19.27
CA GLU A 80 -5.25 -24.60 -19.70
C GLU A 80 -4.80 -23.32 -19.01
N VAL A 81 -5.60 -22.24 -19.06
CA VAL A 81 -5.28 -20.95 -18.44
C VAL A 81 -5.09 -21.12 -16.94
N VAL A 82 -5.99 -21.85 -16.26
CA VAL A 82 -5.87 -22.07 -14.81
C VAL A 82 -4.60 -22.85 -14.47
N ARG A 83 -4.27 -23.93 -15.19
CA ARG A 83 -3.05 -24.72 -14.93
C ARG A 83 -1.76 -23.98 -15.27
N GLU A 84 -1.74 -23.20 -16.35
CA GLU A 84 -0.58 -22.38 -16.72
C GLU A 84 -0.29 -21.31 -15.66
N ARG A 85 -1.36 -20.75 -15.09
CA ARG A 85 -1.30 -19.54 -14.29
C ARG A 85 -1.19 -19.84 -12.79
N TRP A 86 -1.98 -20.79 -12.31
CA TRP A 86 -2.06 -21.19 -10.90
C TRP A 86 -1.33 -22.51 -10.66
N THR A 87 -0.03 -22.50 -10.90
CA THR A 87 0.84 -23.58 -10.43
C THR A 87 0.82 -23.62 -8.89
N PRO A 88 1.05 -24.78 -8.25
CA PRO A 88 1.12 -24.87 -6.79
C PRO A 88 2.09 -23.88 -6.16
N ALA A 89 3.20 -23.58 -6.84
CA ALA A 89 4.18 -22.59 -6.41
C ALA A 89 3.60 -21.16 -6.40
N ASN A 90 2.96 -20.73 -7.49
CA ASN A 90 2.34 -19.40 -7.59
C ASN A 90 1.20 -19.23 -6.58
N LEU A 91 0.38 -20.28 -6.41
CA LEU A 91 -0.70 -20.27 -5.44
C LEU A 91 -0.16 -20.13 -4.02
N ARG A 92 0.86 -20.93 -3.66
CA ARG A 92 1.53 -20.83 -2.37
C ARG A 92 2.13 -19.44 -2.14
N PHE A 93 2.84 -18.88 -3.12
CA PHE A 93 3.43 -17.54 -3.03
C PHE A 93 2.36 -16.47 -2.79
N THR A 94 1.26 -16.51 -3.58
CA THR A 94 0.15 -15.56 -3.47
C THR A 94 -0.52 -15.64 -2.11
N LEU A 95 -0.84 -16.86 -1.64
CA LEU A 95 -1.54 -17.06 -0.36
C LEU A 95 -0.66 -16.63 0.82
N ILE A 96 0.63 -16.99 0.82
CA ILE A 96 1.56 -16.58 1.87
C ILE A 96 1.74 -15.06 1.88
N GLY A 97 1.97 -14.45 0.70
CA GLY A 97 2.16 -13.01 0.59
C GLY A 97 0.93 -12.23 1.03
N LEU A 98 -0.26 -12.68 0.62
CA LEU A 98 -1.52 -12.07 1.03
C LEU A 98 -1.78 -12.24 2.54
N ALA A 99 -1.57 -13.42 3.09
CA ALA A 99 -1.77 -13.68 4.50
C ALA A 99 -0.81 -12.86 5.37
N ALA A 100 0.48 -12.80 5.00
CA ALA A 100 1.49 -12.02 5.71
C ALA A 100 1.21 -10.51 5.62
N TRP A 101 0.87 -10.00 4.43
CA TRP A 101 0.44 -8.62 4.25
C TRP A 101 -0.79 -8.30 5.11
N TYR A 102 -1.84 -9.12 5.02
CA TYR A 102 -3.08 -8.87 5.74
C TYR A 102 -2.90 -8.93 7.26
N ALA A 103 -2.14 -9.91 7.76
CA ALA A 103 -1.80 -10.00 9.18
C ALA A 103 -1.03 -8.76 9.66
N THR A 104 -0.07 -8.28 8.86
CA THR A 104 0.64 -7.02 9.14
C THR A 104 -0.33 -5.83 9.15
N TYR A 105 -1.15 -5.68 8.11
CA TYR A 105 -2.17 -4.64 8.02
C TYR A 105 -3.08 -4.63 9.25
N ALA A 106 -3.68 -5.77 9.59
CA ALA A 106 -4.63 -5.85 10.69
C ALA A 106 -3.99 -5.57 12.06
N ALA A 107 -2.79 -6.10 12.28
CA ALA A 107 -2.02 -5.86 13.49
C ALA A 107 -1.66 -4.36 13.65
N ILE A 108 -1.11 -3.76 12.59
CA ILE A 108 -0.72 -2.35 12.59
C ILE A 108 -1.92 -1.42 12.76
N ARG A 109 -3.07 -1.73 12.15
CA ARG A 109 -4.29 -0.93 12.36
C ARG A 109 -4.75 -0.90 13.81
N ASN A 110 -4.67 -2.04 14.51
CA ASN A 110 -4.97 -2.09 15.94
C ASN A 110 -3.91 -1.34 16.77
N LEU A 111 -2.62 -1.58 16.51
CA LEU A 111 -1.54 -0.87 17.21
C LEU A 111 -1.64 0.65 17.04
N LYS A 112 -1.86 1.12 15.81
CA LYS A 112 -2.10 2.53 15.52
C LYS A 112 -3.28 3.08 16.32
N ALA A 113 -4.36 2.30 16.43
CA ALA A 113 -5.53 2.70 17.19
C ALA A 113 -5.22 2.84 18.69
N TYR A 114 -4.33 2.01 19.24
CA TYR A 114 -3.96 1.96 20.65
C TYR A 114 -2.96 3.04 21.11
N VAL A 115 -2.37 3.80 20.19
CA VAL A 115 -1.39 4.86 20.50
C VAL A 115 -1.82 5.76 21.67
N PRO A 116 -3.08 6.26 21.77
CA PRO A 116 -3.48 7.15 22.86
C PRO A 116 -3.38 6.57 24.27
N TRP A 117 -3.41 5.24 24.42
CA TRP A 117 -3.29 4.57 25.72
C TRP A 117 -1.83 4.39 26.14
N VAL A 118 -0.95 4.08 25.17
CA VAL A 118 0.47 3.86 25.45
C VAL A 118 1.24 5.18 25.54
N ASN A 119 0.92 6.13 24.69
CA ASN A 119 1.52 7.47 24.68
C ASN A 119 0.43 8.53 24.46
N PRO A 120 -0.08 9.16 25.54
CA PRO A 120 -1.13 10.18 25.45
C PRO A 120 -0.60 11.55 25.03
N SER A 121 0.73 11.74 24.95
CA SER A 121 1.31 13.02 24.56
C SER A 121 1.14 13.26 23.05
N LEU A 122 0.80 14.50 22.68
CA LEU A 122 0.67 14.92 21.28
C LEU A 122 1.75 15.95 20.95
N HIS A 123 2.43 15.74 19.83
CA HIS A 123 3.52 16.59 19.34
C HIS A 123 3.12 17.49 18.17
N ASP A 124 1.81 17.69 17.96
CA ASP A 124 1.26 18.53 16.89
C ASP A 124 1.82 19.97 16.93
N ASP A 125 1.89 20.59 18.10
CA ASP A 125 2.43 21.95 18.25
C ASP A 125 3.94 22.02 17.95
N ASP A 126 4.70 20.98 18.30
CA ASP A 126 6.14 20.90 18.01
C ASP A 126 6.38 20.79 16.49
N LEU A 127 5.66 19.89 15.82
CA LEU A 127 5.77 19.72 14.37
C LEU A 127 5.30 20.94 13.61
N ARG A 128 4.24 21.61 14.08
CA ARG A 128 3.81 22.87 13.48
C ARG A 128 4.85 23.97 13.64
N ARG A 129 5.50 24.09 14.80
CA ARG A 129 6.58 25.08 14.98
C ARG A 129 7.72 24.82 14.01
N LEU A 130 8.09 23.55 13.82
CA LEU A 130 9.10 23.14 12.85
C LEU A 130 8.66 23.49 11.41
N ASP A 131 7.43 23.17 11.03
CA ASP A 131 6.86 23.53 9.73
C ASP A 131 6.86 25.03 9.50
N ARG A 132 6.36 25.81 10.45
CA ARG A 132 6.37 27.28 10.34
C ARG A 132 7.79 27.80 10.22
N LEU A 133 8.76 27.24 10.94
CA LEU A 133 10.17 27.62 10.77
C LEU A 133 10.67 27.34 9.34
N MET A 134 10.37 26.18 8.78
CA MET A 134 10.73 25.80 7.40
C MET A 134 10.07 26.70 6.34
N PHE A 135 8.89 27.23 6.63
CA PHE A 135 8.08 28.07 5.74
C PHE A 135 8.02 29.54 6.19
N PHE A 136 9.10 30.05 6.81
CA PHE A 136 9.30 31.47 7.12
C PHE A 136 8.18 32.10 7.97
N GLY A 137 7.59 31.32 8.87
CA GLY A 137 6.52 31.72 9.79
C GLY A 137 5.11 31.39 9.30
N HIS A 138 4.94 30.85 8.09
CA HIS A 138 3.64 30.52 7.52
C HIS A 138 3.24 29.06 7.72
N ASP A 139 1.95 28.79 7.88
CA ASP A 139 1.42 27.42 7.92
C ASP A 139 1.35 26.85 6.48
N PRO A 140 1.98 25.71 6.18
CA PRO A 140 2.06 25.19 4.81
C PRO A 140 0.70 24.92 4.16
N ALA A 141 -0.28 24.43 4.93
CA ALA A 141 -1.64 24.21 4.43
C ALA A 141 -2.30 25.51 3.96
N ARG A 142 -2.14 26.60 4.72
CA ARG A 142 -2.67 27.93 4.34
C ARG A 142 -1.99 28.47 3.09
N LEU A 143 -0.67 28.30 2.95
CA LEU A 143 0.02 28.67 1.73
C LEU A 143 -0.53 27.94 0.50
N LEU A 144 -0.89 26.66 0.65
CA LEU A 144 -1.53 25.90 -0.42
C LEU A 144 -2.95 26.40 -0.72
N HIS A 145 -3.72 26.78 0.31
CA HIS A 145 -5.06 27.38 0.12
C HIS A 145 -4.97 28.73 -0.60
N ASP A 146 -4.01 29.58 -0.23
CA ASP A 146 -3.78 30.88 -0.86
C ASP A 146 -3.32 30.72 -2.33
N LEU A 147 -2.51 29.71 -2.62
CA LEU A 147 -1.96 29.46 -3.96
C LEU A 147 -2.94 28.77 -4.90
N LEU A 148 -3.65 27.75 -4.40
CA LEU A 148 -4.50 26.88 -5.23
C LEU A 148 -5.99 27.25 -5.15
N GLY A 149 -6.39 28.07 -4.18
CA GLY A 149 -7.77 28.34 -3.83
C GLY A 149 -8.39 27.23 -2.98
N THR A 150 -9.62 27.44 -2.52
CA THR A 150 -10.29 26.55 -1.55
C THR A 150 -11.45 25.71 -2.13
N ASP A 151 -11.78 25.89 -3.42
CA ASP A 151 -12.97 25.31 -4.05
C ASP A 151 -12.64 24.22 -5.10
N VAL A 152 -12.26 24.61 -6.31
CA VAL A 152 -11.92 23.65 -7.39
C VAL A 152 -10.74 22.77 -7.00
N ALA A 153 -9.70 23.35 -6.39
CA ALA A 153 -8.53 22.61 -5.93
C ALA A 153 -8.90 21.58 -4.86
N ALA A 154 -9.85 21.88 -3.97
CA ALA A 154 -10.33 20.93 -2.96
C ALA A 154 -10.91 19.69 -3.64
N HIS A 155 -11.81 19.84 -4.61
CA HIS A 155 -12.41 18.67 -5.29
C HIS A 155 -11.38 17.83 -6.05
N VAL A 156 -10.45 18.47 -6.76
CA VAL A 156 -9.39 17.76 -7.51
C VAL A 156 -8.46 17.00 -6.56
N LEU A 157 -7.99 17.64 -5.50
CA LEU A 157 -7.11 17.00 -4.52
C LEU A 157 -7.85 15.93 -3.71
N SER A 158 -9.16 16.09 -3.48
CA SER A 158 -10.00 15.08 -2.83
C SER A 158 -10.03 13.80 -3.66
N ALA A 159 -10.24 13.92 -4.98
CA ALA A 159 -10.22 12.76 -5.89
C ALA A 159 -8.84 12.07 -5.89
N VAL A 160 -7.74 12.83 -5.88
CA VAL A 160 -6.37 12.27 -5.75
C VAL A 160 -6.21 11.52 -4.44
N TYR A 161 -6.67 12.09 -3.33
CA TYR A 161 -6.55 11.48 -2.01
C TYR A 161 -7.32 10.16 -1.94
N LEU A 162 -8.56 10.13 -2.43
CA LEU A 162 -9.35 8.90 -2.47
C LEU A 162 -8.78 7.86 -3.45
N LEU A 163 -8.21 8.30 -4.58
CA LEU A 163 -7.50 7.41 -5.50
C LEU A 163 -6.36 6.68 -4.79
N TRP A 164 -5.65 7.35 -3.87
CA TRP A 164 -4.60 6.70 -3.07
C TRP A 164 -5.13 5.53 -2.23
N ILE A 165 -6.30 5.70 -1.59
CA ILE A 165 -6.92 4.65 -0.75
C ILE A 165 -7.14 3.38 -1.57
N VAL A 166 -7.51 3.52 -2.85
CA VAL A 166 -7.77 2.39 -3.75
C VAL A 166 -6.50 1.91 -4.47
N ALA A 167 -5.53 2.79 -4.71
CA ALA A 167 -4.31 2.47 -5.43
C ALA A 167 -3.46 1.40 -4.73
N LEU A 168 -3.34 1.47 -3.40
CA LEU A 168 -2.57 0.50 -2.62
C LEU A 168 -3.10 -0.94 -2.76
N PRO A 169 -4.37 -1.26 -2.43
CA PRO A 169 -4.88 -2.62 -2.55
C PRO A 169 -4.85 -3.12 -4.00
N ILE A 170 -5.10 -2.26 -4.99
CA ILE A 170 -4.93 -2.61 -6.41
C ILE A 170 -3.48 -2.98 -6.71
N SER A 171 -2.50 -2.20 -6.26
CA SER A 171 -1.08 -2.48 -6.52
C SER A 171 -0.61 -3.80 -5.90
N LEU A 172 -1.10 -4.14 -4.70
CA LEU A 172 -0.81 -5.40 -4.03
C LEU A 172 -1.46 -6.58 -4.75
N ALA A 173 -2.71 -6.42 -5.19
CA ALA A 173 -3.37 -7.40 -6.05
C ALA A 173 -2.59 -7.60 -7.35
N LEU A 174 -2.18 -6.52 -8.02
CA LEU A 174 -1.35 -6.59 -9.23
C LEU A 174 -0.04 -7.33 -8.96
N ALA A 175 0.67 -7.02 -7.88
CA ALA A 175 1.94 -7.66 -7.53
C ALA A 175 1.77 -9.15 -7.21
N LEU A 176 0.82 -9.52 -6.37
CA LEU A 176 0.65 -10.91 -5.92
C LEU A 176 -0.05 -11.79 -6.97
N VAL A 177 -0.99 -11.22 -7.73
CA VAL A 177 -1.90 -11.98 -8.58
C VAL A 177 -1.52 -11.84 -10.06
N TRP A 178 -1.16 -10.66 -10.56
CA TRP A 178 -0.89 -10.47 -12.00
C TRP A 178 0.57 -10.60 -12.39
N VAL A 179 1.48 -9.96 -11.64
CA VAL A 179 2.90 -9.88 -11.95
C VAL A 179 3.57 -11.24 -11.78
N ARG A 180 4.33 -11.67 -12.79
CA ARG A 180 5.02 -12.97 -12.85
C ARG A 180 6.51 -12.85 -12.58
N ARG A 181 6.84 -12.09 -11.55
CA ARG A 181 8.22 -11.84 -11.13
C ARG A 181 8.24 -11.93 -9.62
N GLU A 182 8.48 -13.12 -9.09
CA GLU A 182 8.46 -13.38 -7.64
C GLU A 182 9.37 -12.41 -6.90
N GLU A 183 10.50 -12.01 -7.50
CA GLU A 183 11.44 -11.05 -6.94
C GLU A 183 10.82 -9.65 -6.83
N LEU A 184 10.20 -9.15 -7.91
CA LEU A 184 9.56 -7.83 -7.90
C LEU A 184 8.34 -7.79 -6.97
N SER A 185 7.52 -8.84 -7.01
CA SER A 185 6.32 -8.95 -6.20
C SER A 185 6.67 -9.08 -4.72
N SER A 186 7.67 -9.89 -4.38
CA SER A 186 8.14 -10.01 -2.99
C SER A 186 8.81 -8.73 -2.52
N TRP A 187 9.54 -8.02 -3.39
CA TRP A 187 10.11 -6.72 -3.02
C TRP A 187 9.03 -5.71 -2.69
N TRP A 188 8.04 -5.54 -3.56
CA TRP A 188 6.95 -4.60 -3.34
C TRP A 188 6.18 -4.91 -2.05
N VAL A 189 5.72 -6.16 -1.89
CA VAL A 189 4.92 -6.56 -0.73
C VAL A 189 5.72 -6.44 0.56
N THR A 190 6.99 -6.88 0.57
CA THR A 190 7.86 -6.75 1.73
C THR A 190 8.14 -5.28 2.07
N ALA A 191 8.38 -4.43 1.06
CA ALA A 191 8.62 -3.01 1.29
C ALA A 191 7.40 -2.32 1.91
N VAL A 192 6.19 -2.62 1.42
CA VAL A 192 4.96 -2.10 2.03
C VAL A 192 4.80 -2.60 3.47
N CYS A 193 5.08 -3.87 3.77
CA CYS A 193 5.07 -4.36 5.16
C CYS A 193 6.07 -3.61 6.05
N VAL A 194 7.28 -3.35 5.56
CA VAL A 194 8.28 -2.56 6.28
C VAL A 194 7.77 -1.15 6.52
N ASP A 195 7.19 -0.50 5.51
CA ASP A 195 6.64 0.86 5.64
C ASP A 195 5.56 0.91 6.73
N TRP A 196 4.66 -0.07 6.77
CA TRP A 196 3.60 -0.15 7.78
C TRP A 196 4.13 -0.36 9.20
N VAL A 197 5.13 -1.22 9.37
CA VAL A 197 5.77 -1.46 10.68
C VAL A 197 6.54 -0.21 11.13
N LEU A 198 7.37 0.38 10.26
CA LEU A 198 8.08 1.61 10.60
C LEU A 198 7.10 2.76 10.89
N GLY A 199 5.99 2.83 10.14
CA GLY A 199 4.96 3.85 10.32
C GLY A 199 4.32 3.78 11.70
N VAL A 200 3.98 2.58 12.19
CA VAL A 200 3.44 2.42 13.54
C VAL A 200 4.47 2.77 14.60
N LEU A 201 5.74 2.40 14.41
CA LEU A 201 6.80 2.76 15.35
C LEU A 201 6.95 4.28 15.45
N CYS A 202 6.85 5.00 14.32
CA CYS A 202 6.80 6.46 14.31
C CYS A 202 5.56 7.00 15.04
N ASN A 203 4.38 6.38 14.87
CA ASN A 203 3.16 6.80 15.56
C ASN A 203 3.29 6.70 17.09
N TYR A 204 4.02 5.71 17.61
CA TYR A 204 4.27 5.56 19.04
C TYR A 204 5.37 6.52 19.55
N ALA A 205 6.41 6.75 18.73
CA ALA A 205 7.53 7.59 19.09
C ALA A 205 7.18 9.09 19.05
N LEU A 206 6.34 9.50 18.11
CA LEU A 206 5.92 10.89 17.93
C LEU A 206 4.43 10.96 17.58
N PRO A 207 3.52 10.72 18.55
CA PRO A 207 2.09 10.77 18.28
C PRO A 207 1.64 12.17 17.87
N THR A 208 0.89 12.23 16.76
CA THR A 208 0.23 13.46 16.28
C THR A 208 -1.12 13.12 15.66
N VAL A 209 -2.05 14.06 15.68
CA VAL A 209 -3.37 13.89 15.05
C VAL A 209 -3.44 14.52 13.65
N GLY A 210 -2.67 15.59 13.41
CA GLY A 210 -2.60 16.31 12.15
C GLY A 210 -3.32 17.68 12.20
N PRO A 211 -2.94 18.62 11.32
CA PRO A 211 -3.44 19.99 11.35
C PRO A 211 -4.96 20.16 11.38
N ILE A 212 -5.72 19.34 10.65
CA ILE A 212 -7.18 19.45 10.56
C ILE A 212 -7.87 19.20 11.91
N TYR A 213 -7.29 18.35 12.74
CA TYR A 213 -7.85 18.02 14.05
C TYR A 213 -7.27 18.89 15.17
N GLU A 214 -6.01 19.32 15.05
CA GLU A 214 -5.39 20.22 16.02
C GLU A 214 -5.91 21.66 15.92
N ARG A 215 -6.06 22.18 14.69
CA ARG A 215 -6.63 23.52 14.42
C ARG A 215 -7.60 23.49 13.25
N PRO A 216 -8.83 22.97 13.46
CA PRO A 216 -9.84 22.86 12.41
C PRO A 216 -10.17 24.21 11.75
N GLY A 217 -10.16 25.30 12.52
CA GLY A 217 -10.47 26.65 12.01
C GLY A 217 -9.55 27.15 10.88
N MET A 218 -8.41 26.50 10.63
CA MET A 218 -7.58 26.82 9.44
C MET A 218 -8.17 26.29 8.13
N PHE A 219 -9.16 25.41 8.20
CA PHE A 219 -9.73 24.67 7.07
C PHE A 219 -11.20 25.01 6.81
N ASP A 220 -11.81 25.91 7.59
CA ASP A 220 -13.24 26.29 7.50
C ASP A 220 -13.64 26.85 6.13
N SER A 221 -12.70 27.43 5.40
CA SER A 221 -12.93 27.99 4.06
C SER A 221 -12.88 26.96 2.93
N LEU A 222 -12.52 25.70 3.21
CA LEU A 222 -12.49 24.64 2.21
C LEU A 222 -13.90 24.23 1.79
N ALA A 223 -14.09 24.06 0.48
CA ALA A 223 -15.31 23.46 -0.03
C ALA A 223 -15.50 22.05 0.57
N PRO A 224 -16.72 21.68 1.00
CA PRO A 224 -17.00 20.33 1.47
C PRO A 224 -16.76 19.29 0.38
N THR A 225 -15.98 18.25 0.69
CA THR A 225 -15.72 17.13 -0.24
C THR A 225 -15.85 15.78 0.47
N ASP A 226 -15.76 14.69 -0.27
CA ASP A 226 -15.68 13.34 0.28
C ASP A 226 -14.52 13.17 1.29
N THR A 227 -13.39 13.86 1.07
CA THR A 227 -12.29 13.90 2.05
C THR A 227 -12.71 14.58 3.35
N SER A 228 -13.50 15.65 3.28
CA SER A 228 -14.07 16.30 4.47
C SER A 228 -15.02 15.36 5.24
N SER A 229 -15.87 14.63 4.52
CA SER A 229 -16.74 13.61 5.13
C SER A 229 -15.94 12.47 5.78
N LEU A 230 -14.84 12.05 5.14
CA LEU A 230 -13.93 11.06 5.70
C LEU A 230 -13.21 11.58 6.96
N GLN A 231 -12.78 12.84 6.97
CA GLN A 231 -12.18 13.49 8.15
C GLN A 231 -13.13 13.47 9.34
N GLN A 232 -14.39 13.85 9.12
CA GLN A 232 -15.41 13.83 10.16
C GLN A 232 -15.67 12.40 10.65
N SER A 233 -15.86 11.44 9.73
CA SER A 233 -16.09 10.04 10.10
C SER A 233 -14.95 9.45 10.93
N MET A 234 -13.69 9.77 10.57
CA MET A 234 -12.52 9.32 11.32
C MET A 234 -12.44 9.98 12.71
N TRP A 235 -12.86 11.24 12.82
CA TRP A 235 -12.93 11.94 14.11
C TRP A 235 -13.99 11.31 15.03
N ASP A 236 -15.18 11.06 14.50
CA ASP A 236 -16.27 10.42 15.24
C ASP A 236 -15.85 9.04 15.75
N GLN A 237 -15.19 8.24 14.90
CA GLN A 237 -14.62 6.94 15.30
C GLN A 237 -13.61 7.07 16.44
N ARG A 238 -12.74 8.09 16.38
CA ARG A 238 -11.76 8.34 17.45
C ARG A 238 -12.45 8.72 18.75
N VAL A 239 -13.40 9.65 18.72
CA VAL A 239 -14.15 10.07 19.91
C VAL A 239 -14.88 8.89 20.53
N GLN A 240 -15.56 8.08 19.72
CA GLN A 240 -16.22 6.86 20.17
C GLN A 240 -15.24 5.87 20.81
N MET A 241 -14.07 5.67 20.20
CA MET A 241 -13.07 4.74 20.75
C MET A 241 -12.43 5.22 22.05
N LEU A 242 -12.23 6.53 22.20
CA LEU A 242 -11.74 7.11 23.45
C LEU A 242 -12.80 7.04 24.56
N ALA A 243 -14.09 7.15 24.21
CA ALA A 243 -15.19 7.08 25.17
C ALA A 243 -15.54 5.65 25.60
N ASP A 244 -15.57 4.70 24.65
CA ASP A 244 -15.86 3.29 24.90
C ASP A 244 -14.90 2.38 24.12
N PRO A 245 -13.67 2.18 24.64
CA PRO A 245 -12.69 1.31 24.01
C PRO A 245 -13.03 -0.17 24.06
N ALA A 246 -14.15 -0.59 24.66
CA ALA A 246 -14.61 -1.98 24.65
C ALA A 246 -15.51 -2.28 23.43
N HIS A 247 -16.35 -1.33 23.00
CA HIS A 247 -17.35 -1.57 21.95
C HIS A 247 -17.15 -0.76 20.66
N ALA A 248 -16.33 0.28 20.67
CA ALA A 248 -16.11 1.10 19.49
C ALA A 248 -15.40 0.37 18.34
N HIS A 249 -15.49 0.92 17.14
CA HIS A 249 -14.68 0.50 15.98
C HIS A 249 -13.23 1.00 16.08
N VAL A 250 -12.34 0.41 15.29
CA VAL A 250 -10.91 0.80 15.23
C VAL A 250 -10.76 2.21 14.64
N GLN A 251 -10.24 3.15 15.43
CA GLN A 251 -9.90 4.50 14.97
C GLN A 251 -8.56 4.54 14.19
N ASN A 252 -8.41 5.47 13.24
CA ASN A 252 -7.27 5.48 12.31
C ASN A 252 -6.49 6.79 12.24
N ILE A 253 -6.67 7.65 13.24
CA ILE A 253 -6.00 8.93 13.40
C ILE A 253 -4.67 8.72 14.13
N ALA A 254 -3.59 8.77 13.35
CA ALA A 254 -2.25 9.13 13.79
C ALA A 254 -1.48 9.60 12.54
N ALA A 255 -0.93 10.82 12.60
CA ALA A 255 -0.43 11.52 11.41
C ALA A 255 1.06 11.24 11.14
N PHE A 256 1.95 11.36 12.13
CA PHE A 256 3.39 11.21 11.90
C PHE A 256 3.85 9.74 11.98
N ALA A 257 4.60 9.19 11.02
CA ALA A 257 4.99 9.76 9.73
C ALA A 257 3.96 9.41 8.64
N SER A 258 3.96 10.17 7.54
CA SER A 258 2.96 9.95 6.47
C SER A 258 3.18 8.64 5.72
N LEU A 259 2.37 7.63 6.03
CA LEU A 259 2.31 6.36 5.28
C LEU A 259 1.86 6.55 3.83
N HIS A 260 1.05 7.58 3.56
CA HIS A 260 0.64 7.95 2.21
C HIS A 260 1.84 8.22 1.31
N VAL A 261 2.75 9.05 1.82
CA VAL A 261 3.97 9.46 1.15
C VAL A 261 5.00 8.32 1.14
N ALA A 262 5.15 7.58 2.25
CA ALA A 262 6.08 6.46 2.33
C ALA A 262 5.82 5.40 1.25
N VAL A 263 4.59 4.90 1.17
CA VAL A 263 4.22 3.87 0.19
C VAL A 263 4.33 4.40 -1.24
N ALA A 264 3.95 5.66 -1.49
CA ALA A 264 4.07 6.27 -2.80
C ALA A 264 5.53 6.45 -3.26
N VAL A 265 6.44 6.86 -2.37
CA VAL A 265 7.87 6.95 -2.71
C VAL A 265 8.49 5.57 -2.86
N THR A 266 8.08 4.59 -2.05
CA THR A 266 8.46 3.18 -2.22
C THR A 266 8.11 2.70 -3.63
N ALA A 267 6.91 3.01 -4.13
CA ALA A 267 6.51 2.65 -5.48
C ALA A 267 7.41 3.30 -6.56
N VAL A 268 7.77 4.58 -6.38
CA VAL A 268 8.71 5.27 -7.28
C VAL A 268 10.10 4.61 -7.27
N VAL A 269 10.62 4.27 -6.09
CA VAL A 269 11.94 3.62 -5.93
C VAL A 269 11.94 2.24 -6.59
N VAL A 270 10.95 1.41 -6.28
CA VAL A 270 10.80 0.06 -6.84
C VAL A 270 10.66 0.14 -8.36
N ALA A 271 9.78 1.00 -8.89
CA ALA A 271 9.60 1.13 -10.34
C ALA A 271 10.87 1.58 -11.05
N ARG A 272 11.61 2.54 -10.48
CA ARG A 272 12.87 3.03 -11.06
C ARG A 272 13.92 1.92 -11.11
N ARG A 273 14.16 1.24 -9.99
CA ARG A 273 15.19 0.19 -9.88
C ARG A 273 14.82 -1.09 -10.61
N ALA A 274 13.53 -1.41 -10.72
CA ALA A 274 13.04 -2.54 -11.50
C ALA A 274 13.01 -2.29 -13.02
N GLY A 275 13.45 -1.10 -13.47
CA GLY A 275 13.58 -0.77 -14.90
C GLY A 275 12.24 -0.48 -15.60
N PHE A 276 11.25 0.06 -14.91
CA PHE A 276 9.95 0.39 -15.52
C PHE A 276 10.11 1.46 -16.60
N PRO A 277 9.24 1.50 -17.62
CA PRO A 277 9.33 2.52 -18.68
C PRO A 277 9.21 3.93 -18.09
N ARG A 278 9.86 4.90 -18.74
CA ARG A 278 9.91 6.30 -18.26
C ARG A 278 8.53 6.87 -17.95
N ILE A 279 7.53 6.54 -18.75
CA ILE A 279 6.15 7.02 -18.53
C ILE A 279 5.60 6.53 -17.19
N ALA A 280 5.75 5.25 -16.84
CA ALA A 280 5.30 4.72 -15.56
C ALA A 280 6.04 5.36 -14.37
N GLN A 281 7.36 5.57 -14.51
CA GLN A 281 8.14 6.26 -13.47
C GLN A 281 7.68 7.71 -13.27
N TRP A 282 7.42 8.45 -14.35
CA TRP A 282 6.92 9.81 -14.26
C TRP A 282 5.49 9.87 -13.70
N SER A 283 4.60 8.96 -14.11
CA SER A 283 3.26 8.86 -13.55
C SER A 283 3.29 8.64 -12.04
N LEU A 284 4.16 7.76 -11.54
CA LEU A 284 4.31 7.54 -10.09
C LEU A 284 4.89 8.75 -9.36
N ARG A 285 5.81 9.51 -9.97
CA ARG A 285 6.34 10.75 -9.38
C ARG A 285 5.29 11.85 -9.32
N VAL A 286 4.48 11.99 -10.37
CA VAL A 286 3.35 12.94 -10.39
C VAL A 286 2.32 12.53 -9.36
N PHE A 287 2.00 11.24 -9.27
CA PHE A 287 1.09 10.71 -8.25
C PHE A 287 1.61 11.00 -6.83
N LEU A 288 2.89 10.73 -6.55
CA LEU A 288 3.53 11.08 -5.28
C LEU A 288 3.42 12.58 -4.97
N LEU A 289 3.72 13.45 -5.93
CA LEU A 289 3.62 14.90 -5.74
C LEU A 289 2.19 15.32 -5.41
N LEU A 290 1.20 14.81 -6.16
CA LEU A 290 -0.21 15.11 -5.93
C LEU A 290 -0.69 14.56 -4.60
N THR A 291 -0.23 13.37 -4.17
CA THR A 291 -0.52 12.83 -2.83
C THR A 291 0.05 13.72 -1.74
N ILE A 292 1.31 14.18 -1.87
CA ILE A 292 1.92 15.11 -0.92
C ILE A 292 1.06 16.38 -0.80
N LEU A 293 0.75 17.01 -1.93
CA LEU A 293 -0.06 18.22 -1.96
C LEU A 293 -1.43 17.99 -1.33
N ALA A 294 -2.14 16.92 -1.70
CA ALA A 294 -3.45 16.60 -1.13
C ALA A 294 -3.39 16.40 0.38
N THR A 295 -2.39 15.67 0.88
CA THR A 295 -2.28 15.40 2.32
C THR A 295 -2.00 16.64 3.16
N VAL A 296 -1.18 17.57 2.67
CA VAL A 296 -0.89 18.84 3.36
C VAL A 296 -2.07 19.81 3.20
N TYR A 297 -2.65 19.91 2.00
CA TYR A 297 -3.77 20.79 1.69
C TYR A 297 -5.00 20.51 2.57
N PHE A 298 -5.34 19.25 2.79
CA PHE A 298 -6.45 18.87 3.66
C PHE A 298 -6.10 18.85 5.15
N GLY A 299 -4.84 19.12 5.52
CA GLY A 299 -4.42 19.10 6.92
C GLY A 299 -4.35 17.71 7.53
N TRP A 300 -4.21 16.65 6.71
CA TRP A 300 -3.91 15.31 7.23
C TRP A 300 -2.53 15.25 7.86
N HIS A 301 -1.58 16.00 7.29
CA HIS A 301 -0.17 15.90 7.62
C HIS A 301 0.49 17.28 7.67
N TYR A 302 1.44 17.42 8.61
CA TYR A 302 2.48 18.43 8.55
C TYR A 302 3.46 18.10 7.42
N VAL A 303 4.18 19.09 6.90
CA VAL A 303 5.28 18.88 5.95
C VAL A 303 6.40 18.06 6.60
N SER A 304 6.61 18.20 7.90
CA SER A 304 7.49 17.32 8.67
C SER A 304 7.08 15.83 8.59
N ASP A 305 5.78 15.52 8.60
CA ASP A 305 5.27 14.15 8.40
C ASP A 305 5.56 13.64 6.99
N VAL A 306 5.50 14.53 5.99
CA VAL A 306 5.84 14.23 4.58
C VAL A 306 7.32 13.88 4.45
N ILE A 307 8.21 14.67 5.06
CA ILE A 307 9.65 14.39 5.08
C ILE A 307 9.92 13.06 5.76
N GLY A 308 9.30 12.83 6.93
CA GLY A 308 9.37 11.54 7.64
C GLY A 308 8.91 10.38 6.75
N GLY A 309 7.79 10.55 6.03
CA GLY A 309 7.26 9.56 5.10
C GLY A 309 8.22 9.28 3.93
N LEU A 310 8.82 10.31 3.34
CA LEU A 310 9.80 10.15 2.26
C LEU A 310 11.01 9.32 2.71
N LEU A 311 11.58 9.67 3.87
CA LEU A 311 12.73 8.96 4.44
C LEU A 311 12.38 7.51 4.78
N LEU A 312 11.20 7.30 5.38
CA LEU A 312 10.69 6.00 5.78
C LEU A 312 10.51 5.09 4.56
N GLY A 313 9.82 5.56 3.50
CA GLY A 313 9.61 4.75 2.30
C GLY A 313 10.90 4.43 1.53
N ILE A 314 11.84 5.37 1.45
CA ILE A 314 13.16 5.11 0.85
C ILE A 314 13.91 4.04 1.64
N ALA A 315 13.90 4.13 2.98
CA ALA A 315 14.53 3.15 3.86
C ALA A 315 13.81 1.80 3.76
N GLY A 316 12.49 1.77 3.76
CA GLY A 316 11.67 0.55 3.65
C GLY A 316 11.92 -0.19 2.34
N ALA A 317 11.93 0.54 1.22
CA ALA A 317 12.29 -0.01 -0.09
C ALA A 317 13.72 -0.61 -0.09
N ALA A 318 14.70 0.08 0.51
CA ALA A 318 16.09 -0.36 0.56
C ALA A 318 16.29 -1.57 1.50
N VAL A 319 15.60 -1.62 2.64
CA VAL A 319 15.60 -2.78 3.53
C VAL A 319 15.02 -3.98 2.80
N ALA A 320 13.81 -3.84 2.23
CA ALA A 320 13.16 -4.94 1.53
C ALA A 320 13.98 -5.48 0.35
N GLU A 321 14.68 -4.61 -0.38
CA GLU A 321 15.56 -4.99 -1.49
C GLU A 321 16.67 -5.97 -1.06
N ARG A 322 17.21 -5.83 0.17
CA ARG A 322 18.25 -6.74 0.70
C ARG A 322 17.75 -8.15 0.99
N PHE A 323 16.45 -8.32 1.23
CA PHE A 323 15.83 -9.61 1.54
C PHE A 323 15.23 -10.31 0.33
N VAL A 324 15.28 -9.65 -0.83
CA VAL A 324 14.96 -10.26 -2.11
C VAL A 324 16.27 -10.63 -2.80
N SER A 325 16.43 -11.88 -3.22
CA SER A 325 17.62 -12.30 -3.96
C SER A 325 17.65 -11.58 -5.33
N VAL A 326 18.42 -10.50 -5.43
CA VAL A 326 18.44 -9.66 -6.63
C VAL A 326 19.33 -10.28 -7.71
N SER A 327 18.69 -10.79 -8.77
CA SER A 327 19.22 -10.77 -10.15
C SER A 327 18.60 -9.64 -10.98
N VAL A 328 18.06 -8.60 -10.33
CA VAL A 328 17.40 -7.44 -10.96
C VAL A 328 18.40 -6.48 -11.64
N THR A 329 19.70 -6.56 -11.33
CA THR A 329 20.74 -5.70 -11.93
C THR A 329 21.24 -6.18 -13.31
N ALA A 330 20.90 -7.39 -13.76
CA ALA A 330 21.42 -7.97 -15.01
C ALA A 330 20.44 -7.96 -16.19
N GLN A 331 19.25 -7.36 -16.05
CA GLN A 331 18.20 -7.38 -17.08
C GLN A 331 17.81 -5.97 -17.59
N SER A 332 18.68 -4.98 -17.40
CA SER A 332 18.49 -3.61 -17.92
C SER A 332 18.64 -3.49 -19.44
N ASP A 333 19.13 -4.54 -20.13
CA ASP A 333 19.38 -4.50 -21.58
C ASP A 333 18.26 -5.11 -22.43
N VAL A 334 17.15 -5.54 -21.82
CA VAL A 334 15.97 -6.00 -22.57
C VAL A 334 14.85 -4.99 -22.40
N PRO A 335 14.47 -4.24 -23.45
CA PRO A 335 13.39 -3.27 -23.35
C PRO A 335 12.10 -3.96 -22.88
N PHE A 336 11.41 -3.31 -21.94
CA PHE A 336 10.10 -3.68 -21.41
C PHE A 336 9.10 -3.94 -22.55
N ARG A 337 9.02 -5.19 -23.01
CA ARG A 337 8.03 -5.64 -23.99
C ARG A 337 6.81 -6.15 -23.23
N TRP A 338 5.71 -5.42 -23.35
CA TRP A 338 4.38 -5.95 -23.08
C TRP A 338 4.15 -7.18 -23.97
N ARG A 339 4.42 -8.39 -23.46
CA ARG A 339 4.00 -9.62 -24.12
C ARG A 339 2.54 -9.90 -23.78
N PHE A 340 1.64 -9.10 -24.35
CA PHE A 340 0.30 -9.59 -24.65
C PHE A 340 0.40 -10.45 -25.92
N ALA A 341 0.20 -11.75 -25.75
CA ALA A 341 0.03 -12.73 -26.83
C ALA A 341 1.19 -12.87 -27.83
N GLU A 342 2.18 -13.69 -27.51
CA GLU A 342 2.84 -14.52 -28.52
C GLU A 342 2.67 -15.97 -28.12
N GLY A 343 1.88 -16.70 -28.90
CA GLY A 343 1.77 -18.14 -28.81
C GLY A 343 3.16 -18.76 -28.97
N ARG A 344 3.40 -19.85 -28.23
CA ARG A 344 4.54 -20.73 -28.47
C ARG A 344 4.56 -21.04 -29.97
N ARG A 345 5.64 -20.69 -30.67
CA ARG A 345 5.93 -21.34 -31.95
C ARG A 345 6.09 -22.84 -31.63
N PRO A 346 5.42 -23.75 -32.37
CA PRO A 346 5.66 -25.17 -32.19
C PRO A 346 7.12 -25.48 -32.51
N ALA A 347 7.67 -26.45 -31.78
CA ALA A 347 9.00 -26.98 -31.99
C ALA A 347 9.16 -27.41 -33.45
N ASP A 348 10.24 -26.98 -34.09
CA ASP A 348 10.67 -27.55 -35.36
C ASP A 348 10.87 -29.07 -35.16
N SER A 349 10.21 -29.84 -36.02
CA SER A 349 10.23 -31.29 -36.04
C SER A 349 11.62 -31.83 -36.40
N PRO A 350 12.01 -33.01 -35.89
CA PRO A 350 13.22 -33.69 -36.30
C PRO A 350 12.99 -34.36 -37.66
N SER A 351 13.48 -33.76 -38.72
CA SER A 351 13.71 -34.44 -40.00
C SER A 351 14.99 -33.90 -40.59
N ASP A 352 16.08 -34.64 -40.40
CA ASP A 352 17.13 -34.87 -41.40
C ASP A 352 18.03 -35.99 -40.87
N ALA A 353 17.59 -37.20 -41.18
CA ALA A 353 18.48 -38.34 -41.30
C ALA A 353 18.66 -38.60 -42.80
N LEU A 354 19.93 -38.68 -43.22
CA LEU A 354 20.43 -39.29 -44.45
C LEU A 354 20.15 -38.53 -45.77
N VAL A 355 21.20 -37.98 -46.38
CA VAL A 355 21.82 -38.45 -47.64
C VAL A 355 23.09 -37.62 -47.89
N ASP A 356 24.19 -38.35 -48.15
CA ASP A 356 25.53 -37.98 -48.65
C ASP A 356 26.45 -37.02 -47.87
#